data_AF-A0AAD7W4U9-F1
#
_entry.id   AF-A0AAD7W4U9-F1
#
_cell.length_a   1.000
_cell.length_b   1.000
_cell.length_c   1.000
_cell.angle_alpha   90.00
_cell.angle_beta   90.00
_cell.angle_gamma   90.00
#
_symmetry.space_group_name_H-M   'P 1'
#
loop_
_entity.id
_entity.type
_entity.pdbx_description
1 polymer ?
#
loop_
_entity_poly.entity_id
_entity_poly.type
_entity_poly.pdbx_seq_one_letter_code
_entity_poly.pdbx_strand_id
1 'polypeptide(L)'
;MAVDQDADPDIQAFRTATTGLQLVDVPFDDKGTTLLCDVSTGQPRPLAPKMWRRKAFDVIHGLSHPGRKPSRRLVTEKFVWHGMKKDIRDWVKTCVACQRTKVHRHVKAPLEQFTVPERRFDHANGT
;
A
#
# COMPACT_ATOMS: atom_id res chain seq x y z
N MET A 1 18.14 2.88 -12.05
CA MET A 1 17.86 1.95 -10.94
C MET A 1 19.18 1.38 -10.45
N ALA A 2 19.88 0.55 -11.23
CA ALA A 2 21.17 -0.03 -10.81
C ALA A 2 22.23 1.03 -10.48
N VAL A 3 22.45 2.00 -11.38
CA VAL A 3 23.35 3.14 -11.13
C VAL A 3 22.96 3.92 -9.88
N ASP A 4 21.65 4.12 -9.67
CA ASP A 4 21.14 4.86 -8.52
C ASP A 4 21.22 4.06 -7.21
N GLN A 5 21.35 2.73 -7.25
CA GLN A 5 21.57 1.92 -6.04
C GLN A 5 22.96 2.15 -5.49
N ASP A 6 23.97 2.21 -6.36
CA ASP A 6 25.35 2.39 -5.97
C ASP A 6 25.56 3.74 -5.27
N ALA A 7 24.92 4.80 -5.78
CA ALA A 7 24.99 6.14 -5.24
C ALA A 7 24.11 6.39 -3.99
N ASP A 8 23.22 5.45 -3.60
CA ASP A 8 22.27 5.68 -2.51
C ASP A 8 22.84 5.24 -1.14
N PRO A 9 23.04 6.18 -0.19
CA PRO A 9 23.61 5.85 1.11
C PRO A 9 22.70 4.94 1.95
N ASP A 10 21.38 4.98 1.76
CA ASP A 10 20.46 4.06 2.46
C ASP A 10 20.70 2.62 2.00
N ILE A 11 21.06 2.42 0.73
CA ILE A 11 21.37 1.09 0.18
C ILE A 11 22.72 0.60 0.66
N GLN A 12 23.72 1.47 0.75
CA GLN A 12 25.01 1.10 1.35
C GLN A 12 24.84 0.70 2.83
N ALA A 13 23.97 1.40 3.58
CA ALA A 13 23.68 1.05 4.97
C ALA A 13 23.07 -0.35 5.13
N PHE A 14 22.34 -0.87 4.13
CA PHE A 14 21.82 -2.24 4.15
C PHE A 14 22.91 -3.31 4.09
N ARG A 15 24.07 -3.02 3.47
CA ARG A 15 25.20 -3.97 3.41
C ARG A 15 25.83 -4.18 4.80
N THR A 16 25.79 -3.16 5.66
CA THR A 16 26.42 -3.19 7.00
C THR A 16 25.44 -3.43 8.14
N ALA A 17 24.13 -3.30 7.90
CA ALA A 17 23.12 -3.43 8.94
C ALA A 17 22.80 -4.91 9.26
N THR A 18 22.71 -5.23 10.55
CA THR A 18 22.16 -6.51 11.00
C THR A 18 20.67 -6.56 10.70
N THR A 19 20.30 -7.23 9.62
CA THR A 19 18.91 -7.41 9.19
C THR A 19 18.64 -8.89 8.92
N GLY A 20 17.37 -9.29 8.90
CA GLY A 20 16.97 -10.63 8.44
C GLY A 20 16.97 -10.79 6.92
N LEU A 21 17.54 -9.84 6.18
CA LEU A 21 17.59 -9.86 4.71
C LEU A 21 18.79 -10.67 4.25
N GLN A 22 18.64 -11.34 3.10
CA GLN A 22 19.74 -12.04 2.44
C GLN A 22 20.04 -11.28 1.16
N LEU A 23 21.08 -10.44 1.19
CA LEU A 23 21.39 -9.51 0.10
C LEU A 23 22.42 -10.11 -0.85
N VAL A 24 22.12 -10.11 -2.14
CA VAL A 24 22.98 -10.63 -3.22
C VAL A 24 22.95 -9.68 -4.41
N ASP A 25 24.10 -9.47 -5.04
CA ASP A 25 24.21 -8.75 -6.30
C ASP A 25 23.78 -9.66 -7.47
N VAL A 26 22.68 -9.32 -8.13
CA VAL A 26 22.07 -10.10 -9.23
C VAL A 26 22.35 -9.42 -10.57
N PRO A 27 22.83 -10.13 -11.61
CA PRO A 27 22.99 -9.55 -12.94
C PRO A 27 21.69 -8.97 -13.48
N PHE A 28 21.75 -7.71 -13.94
CA PHE A 28 20.61 -6.98 -14.47
C PHE A 28 20.64 -6.86 -15.99
N ASP A 29 21.83 -6.74 -16.58
CA ASP A 29 22.02 -6.65 -18.03
C ASP A 29 23.22 -7.46 -18.52
N ASP A 30 23.30 -7.65 -19.84
CA ASP A 30 24.41 -8.34 -20.51
C ASP A 30 25.72 -7.55 -20.46
N LYS A 31 25.70 -6.32 -19.94
CA LYS A 31 26.87 -5.44 -19.81
C LYS A 31 27.56 -5.58 -18.45
N GLY A 32 27.08 -6.49 -17.61
CA GLY A 32 27.64 -6.77 -16.29
C GLY A 32 27.15 -5.83 -15.18
N THR A 33 26.12 -5.01 -15.44
CA THR A 33 25.48 -4.20 -14.40
C THR A 33 24.73 -5.13 -13.45
N THR A 34 24.89 -4.95 -12.14
CA THR A 34 24.19 -5.74 -11.12
C THR A 34 23.18 -4.90 -10.33
N LEU A 35 22.22 -5.59 -9.71
CA LEU A 35 21.27 -5.03 -8.74
C LEU A 35 21.42 -5.75 -7.41
N LEU A 36 21.56 -4.98 -6.33
CA LEU A 36 21.46 -5.52 -4.98
C LEU A 36 20.01 -5.90 -4.70
N CYS A 37 19.79 -7.19 -4.46
CA CYS A 37 18.48 -7.78 -4.23
C CYS A 37 18.44 -8.54 -2.92
N ASP A 38 17.29 -8.51 -2.24
CA ASP A 38 16.99 -9.47 -1.18
C ASP A 38 16.42 -10.76 -1.77
N VAL A 39 16.95 -11.92 -1.36
CA VAL A 39 16.51 -13.26 -1.80
C VAL A 39 15.86 -14.09 -0.70
N SER A 40 15.71 -13.54 0.51
CA SER A 40 15.20 -14.25 1.71
C SER A 40 13.78 -14.82 1.57
N THR A 41 13.03 -14.39 0.54
CA THR A 41 11.64 -14.80 0.29
C THR A 41 11.46 -15.72 -0.91
N GLY A 42 12.55 -16.23 -1.49
CA GLY A 42 12.55 -17.16 -2.62
C GLY A 42 12.46 -16.51 -4.00
N GLN A 43 12.03 -15.24 -4.10
CA GLN A 43 12.17 -14.43 -5.31
C GLN A 43 13.09 -13.23 -5.04
N PRO A 44 14.02 -12.89 -5.95
CA PRO A 44 14.83 -11.68 -5.83
C PRO A 44 13.98 -10.41 -5.80
N ARG A 45 14.16 -9.60 -4.77
CA ARG A 45 13.49 -8.30 -4.57
C ARG A 45 14.53 -7.18 -4.58
N PRO A 46 14.64 -6.38 -5.65
CA PRO A 46 15.61 -5.31 -5.71
C PRO A 46 15.38 -4.27 -4.62
N LEU A 47 16.49 -3.77 -4.06
CA LEU A 47 16.45 -2.65 -3.12
C LEU A 47 16.12 -1.37 -3.90
N ALA A 48 15.10 -0.63 -3.49
CA ALA A 48 14.69 0.58 -4.18
C ALA A 48 15.45 1.80 -3.59
N PRO A 49 16.32 2.48 -4.38
CA PRO A 49 16.89 3.76 -3.99
C PRO A 49 15.77 4.78 -3.77
N LYS A 50 16.03 5.80 -2.97
CA LYS A 50 15.07 6.82 -2.53
C LYS A 50 14.23 7.38 -3.67
N MET A 51 14.86 7.72 -4.79
CA MET A 51 14.18 8.28 -5.97
C MET A 51 13.25 7.28 -6.70
N TRP A 52 13.45 5.98 -6.51
CA TRP A 52 12.66 4.92 -7.14
C TRP A 52 11.51 4.43 -6.28
N ARG A 53 11.56 4.63 -4.95
CA ARG A 53 10.53 4.12 -4.00
C ARG A 53 9.11 4.53 -4.41
N ARG A 54 8.92 5.81 -4.76
CA ARG A 54 7.61 6.31 -5.19
C ARG A 54 7.18 5.69 -6.53
N LYS A 55 8.08 5.62 -7.51
CA LYS A 55 7.81 5.00 -8.82
C LYS A 55 7.44 3.52 -8.68
N ALA A 56 8.18 2.78 -7.86
CA ALA A 56 7.90 1.37 -7.56
C ALA A 56 6.51 1.18 -6.94
N PHE A 57 6.13 2.06 -6.00
CA PHE A 57 4.78 2.07 -5.47
C PHE A 57 3.73 2.38 -6.55
N ASP A 58 3.96 3.40 -7.38
CA ASP A 58 2.98 3.85 -8.39
C ASP A 58 2.70 2.79 -9.45
N VAL A 59 3.73 2.07 -9.92
CA VAL A 59 3.57 0.98 -10.89
C VAL A 59 2.67 -0.12 -10.33
N ILE A 60 2.82 -0.49 -9.06
CA ILE A 60 2.02 -1.56 -8.44
C ILE A 60 0.63 -1.06 -8.04
N HIS A 61 0.56 0.11 -7.42
CA HIS A 61 -0.69 0.68 -6.92
C HIS A 61 -1.61 1.12 -8.07
N GLY A 62 -1.05 1.66 -9.16
CA GLY A 62 -1.80 2.14 -10.33
C GLY A 62 -2.54 1.04 -11.08
N LEU A 63 -2.18 -0.24 -10.92
CA LEU A 63 -2.85 -1.35 -11.61
C LEU A 63 -4.34 -1.49 -11.25
N SER A 64 -4.69 -1.21 -9.99
CA SER A 64 -6.06 -1.42 -9.49
C SER A 64 -6.44 -0.52 -8.31
N HIS A 65 -5.57 0.43 -7.94
CA HIS A 65 -5.73 1.26 -6.75
C HIS A 65 -6.05 0.47 -5.46
N PRO A 66 -5.30 -0.62 -5.15
CA PRO A 66 -5.61 -1.46 -4.01
C PRO A 66 -5.53 -0.70 -2.69
N GLY A 67 -6.29 -1.17 -1.70
CA GLY A 67 -6.25 -0.64 -0.34
C GLY A 67 -4.86 -0.78 0.32
N ARG A 68 -4.75 -0.30 1.57
CA ARG A 68 -3.46 -0.26 2.29
C ARG A 68 -2.83 -1.65 2.47
N LYS A 69 -3.60 -2.64 2.94
CA LYS A 69 -3.08 -4.00 3.20
C LYS A 69 -2.62 -4.69 1.91
N PRO A 70 -3.43 -4.73 0.82
CA PRO A 70 -2.99 -5.35 -0.42
C PRO A 70 -1.84 -4.59 -1.11
N SER A 71 -1.88 -3.25 -1.14
CA SER A 71 -0.75 -2.45 -1.66
C SER A 71 0.55 -2.79 -0.94
N ARG A 72 0.52 -2.84 0.41
CA ARG A 72 1.69 -3.21 1.20
C ARG A 72 2.22 -4.57 0.79
N ARG A 73 1.35 -5.58 0.74
CA ARG A 73 1.73 -6.95 0.37
C ARG A 73 2.40 -6.99 -1.00
N LEU A 74 1.74 -6.48 -2.04
CA LEU A 74 2.21 -6.53 -3.43
C LEU A 74 3.54 -5.81 -3.61
N VAL A 75 3.70 -4.63 -3.00
CA VAL A 75 4.94 -3.87 -3.11
C VAL A 75 6.08 -4.55 -2.35
N THR A 76 5.81 -5.09 -1.15
CA THR A 76 6.81 -5.84 -0.37
C THR A 76 7.19 -7.16 -1.04
N GLU A 77 6.34 -7.76 -1.85
CA GLU A 77 6.66 -8.98 -2.61
C GLU A 77 7.65 -8.70 -3.76
N LYS A 78 7.80 -7.44 -4.19
CA LYS A 78 8.61 -7.08 -5.37
C LYS A 78 9.81 -6.19 -5.08
N PHE A 79 9.80 -5.40 -4.01
CA PHE A 79 10.84 -4.42 -3.71
C PHE A 79 11.15 -4.38 -2.21
N VAL A 80 12.33 -3.84 -1.87
CA VAL A 80 12.76 -3.62 -0.48
C VAL A 80 13.30 -2.21 -0.30
N TRP A 81 12.90 -1.53 0.77
CA TRP A 81 13.60 -0.33 1.25
C TRP A 81 13.27 -0.06 2.73
N HIS A 82 14.08 0.76 3.38
CA HIS A 82 13.89 1.09 4.79
C HIS A 82 12.60 1.90 4.99
N GLY A 83 11.79 1.54 5.98
CA GLY A 83 10.54 2.27 6.27
C GLY A 83 9.39 2.03 5.29
N MET A 84 9.50 1.10 4.33
CA MET A 84 8.52 0.97 3.24
C MET A 84 7.06 0.80 3.67
N LYS A 85 6.81 0.11 4.79
CA LYS A 85 5.44 -0.07 5.31
C LYS A 85 4.79 1.27 5.69
N LYS A 86 5.57 2.23 6.19
CA LYS A 86 5.11 3.59 6.52
C LYS A 86 4.82 4.36 5.23
N ASP A 87 5.78 4.38 4.30
CA ASP A 87 5.64 5.08 3.03
C ASP A 87 4.40 4.62 2.25
N ILE A 88 4.24 3.30 2.08
CA ILE A 88 3.10 2.72 1.35
C ILE A 88 1.77 3.12 1.99
N ARG A 89 1.68 3.08 3.32
CA ARG A 89 0.45 3.49 4.03
C ARG A 89 0.12 4.95 3.74
N ASP A 90 1.12 5.81 3.78
CA ASP A 90 0.96 7.25 3.64
C ASP A 90 0.62 7.60 2.18
N TRP A 91 1.25 6.97 1.19
CA TRP A 91 0.94 7.15 -0.24
C TRP A 91 -0.44 6.62 -0.65
N VAL A 92 -0.87 5.47 -0.12
CA VAL A 92 -2.25 4.99 -0.35
C VAL A 92 -3.27 5.95 0.26
N LYS A 93 -2.94 6.60 1.40
CA LYS A 93 -3.83 7.57 2.04
C LYS A 93 -3.97 8.85 1.20
N THR A 94 -2.92 9.26 0.49
CA THR A 94 -2.90 10.50 -0.33
C THR A 94 -3.29 10.27 -1.80
N CYS A 95 -3.64 9.05 -2.20
CA CYS A 95 -4.09 8.76 -3.55
C CYS A 95 -5.46 9.40 -3.85
N VAL A 96 -5.48 10.39 -4.76
CA VAL A 96 -6.68 11.15 -5.14
C VAL A 96 -7.77 10.24 -5.73
N ALA A 97 -7.41 9.29 -6.60
CA ALA A 97 -8.37 8.35 -7.18
C ALA A 97 -9.04 7.47 -6.11
N CYS A 98 -8.26 6.98 -5.14
CA CYS A 98 -8.79 6.23 -3.99
C CYS A 98 -9.64 7.09 -3.05
N GLN A 99 -9.33 8.38 -2.90
CA GLN A 99 -10.10 9.28 -2.04
C GLN A 99 -11.47 9.56 -2.64
N ARG A 100 -11.53 9.90 -3.94
CA ARG A 100 -12.78 10.20 -4.67
C ARG A 100 -13.78 9.03 -4.62
N THR A 101 -13.29 7.81 -4.83
CA THR A 101 -14.13 6.60 -4.82
C THR A 101 -14.65 6.22 -3.43
N LYS A 102 -13.95 6.62 -2.36
CA LYS A 102 -14.33 6.30 -0.97
C LYS A 102 -15.36 7.24 -0.36
N VAL A 103 -15.60 8.42 -0.94
CA VAL A 103 -16.53 9.42 -0.39
C VAL A 103 -17.99 8.92 -0.34
N HIS A 104 -18.35 7.91 -1.14
CA HIS A 104 -19.73 7.41 -1.22
C HIS A 104 -20.11 6.31 -0.22
N ARG A 105 -19.20 5.80 0.61
CA ARG A 105 -19.53 4.71 1.53
C ARG A 105 -20.03 5.29 2.85
N HIS A 106 -21.37 5.32 2.97
CA HIS A 106 -22.24 5.80 4.08
C HIS A 106 -22.98 7.12 3.80
N VAL A 107 -23.96 7.09 2.89
CA VAL A 107 -25.19 7.85 3.14
C VAL A 107 -25.86 7.16 4.33
N LYS A 108 -25.70 7.72 5.53
CA LYS A 108 -26.64 7.43 6.62
C LYS A 108 -27.96 8.06 6.18
N ALA A 109 -28.99 7.25 5.94
CA ALA A 109 -30.34 7.76 5.80
C ALA A 109 -30.67 8.59 7.04
N PRO A 110 -31.38 9.72 6.93
CA PRO A 110 -31.95 10.38 8.09
C PRO A 110 -32.78 9.34 8.85
N LEU A 111 -32.54 9.21 10.15
CA LEU A 111 -33.44 8.43 11.00
C LEU A 111 -34.74 9.23 11.09
N GLU A 112 -35.73 8.85 10.29
CA GLU A 112 -37.09 9.35 10.46
C GLU A 112 -37.54 8.94 11.86
N GLN A 113 -37.81 9.94 12.70
CA GLN A 113 -38.37 9.70 14.02
C GLN A 113 -39.80 9.22 13.82
N PHE A 114 -40.02 7.93 14.03
CA PHE A 114 -41.35 7.37 14.16
C PHE A 114 -42.02 8.04 15.36
N THR A 115 -42.96 8.95 15.11
CA THR A 115 -43.84 9.46 16.18
C THR A 115 -44.76 8.32 16.58
N VAL A 116 -44.47 7.69 17.72
CA VAL A 116 -45.39 6.74 18.36
C VAL A 116 -46.67 7.52 18.67
N PRO A 117 -47.85 7.10 18.17
CA PRO A 117 -49.10 7.73 18.59
C PRO A 117 -49.31 7.48 20.09
N GLU A 118 -49.37 8.56 20.88
CA GLU A 118 -49.89 8.54 22.24
C GLU A 118 -51.41 8.33 22.19
N ARG A 119 -51.85 7.08 21.98
CA ARG A 119 -53.13 6.58 22.47
C ARG A 119 -53.29 5.10 22.14
N ARG A 120 -53.39 4.29 23.20
CA ARG A 120 -53.93 2.92 23.16
C ARG A 120 -55.43 2.99 23.44
N PHE A 121 -56.19 2.24 22.64
CA PHE A 121 -57.64 2.03 22.70
C PHE A 121 -58.48 3.21 22.21
N ASP A 122 -59.08 3.05 21.03
CA ASP A 122 -60.54 3.18 20.96
C ASP A 122 -61.18 2.55 19.71
N HIS A 123 -62.30 1.89 19.98
CA HIS A 123 -63.33 1.36 19.09
C HIS A 123 -63.10 0.02 18.37
N ALA A 124 -63.53 -1.05 19.07
CA ALA A 124 -64.22 -2.15 18.44
C ALA A 124 -65.72 -1.80 18.24
N ASN A 125 -66.25 -2.29 17.10
CA ASN A 125 -67.64 -2.43 16.65
C ASN A 125 -68.41 -1.23 16.07
N GLY A 126 -68.90 -1.45 14.84
CA GLY A 126 -69.91 -0.66 14.18
C GLY A 126 -70.27 -1.18 12.78
N THR A 127 -70.83 -2.40 12.67
CA THR A 127 -71.92 -2.78 11.75
C THR A 127 -72.62 -4.02 12.28
#